data_AF-A0A2E8Z463-F1
#
_entry.id   AF-A0A2E8Z463-F1
#
_cell.length_a   1.000
_cell.length_b   1.000
_cell.length_c   1.000
_cell.angle_alpha   90.00
_cell.angle_beta   90.00
_cell.angle_gamma   90.00
#
_symmetry.space_group_name_H-M   'P 1'
#
loop_
_entity.id
_entity.type
_entity.pdbx_description
1 polymer ?
#
loop_
_entity_poly.entity_id
_entity_poly.type
_entity_poly.pdbx_seq_one_letter_code
_entity_poly.pdbx_strand_id
1 'polypeptide(L)'
;MGPAPKPADQRARRNASVAMTRLPAEGRKGRAPAWPLGADVGIETEIELTKLQIKGIRDEIEWATTSRDRSAQRRKLERATKQLAKLQAMKKASTAAERRIWTALWKTPQAVQWEKDGWVRDVALYARLQAKGEAGSLDDAKEARQWSDRLGLNDLAMLRLRWEIAEPAAAGTGDGPARRSKRNSSKYGDLKVVS
;
A
#
# COMPACT_ATOMS: atom_id res chain seq x y z
N MET A 1 9.66 60.37 -1.15
CA MET A 1 9.62 59.49 0.04
C MET A 1 8.29 58.77 0.07
N GLY A 2 8.26 57.45 -0.14
CA GLY A 2 7.02 56.67 -0.10
C GLY A 2 6.55 56.40 1.35
N PRO A 3 5.26 56.08 1.55
CA PRO A 3 4.72 55.82 2.88
C PRO A 3 5.38 54.61 3.54
N ALA A 4 5.57 54.69 4.86
CA ALA A 4 6.21 53.65 5.66
C ALA A 4 5.44 52.31 5.58
N PRO A 5 6.14 51.16 5.54
CA PRO A 5 5.52 49.86 5.44
C PRO A 5 4.64 49.57 6.66
N LYS A 6 3.47 48.95 6.43
CA LYS A 6 2.51 48.61 7.50
C LYS A 6 3.16 47.76 8.61
N PRO A 7 2.84 48.05 9.89
CA PRO A 7 3.31 47.27 11.03
C PRO A 7 2.79 45.83 10.95
N ALA A 8 3.53 44.89 11.54
CA ALA A 8 3.39 43.45 11.30
C ALA A 8 2.01 42.88 11.67
N ASP A 9 1.36 43.49 12.64
CA ASP A 9 0.02 43.19 13.16
C ASP A 9 -1.12 43.64 12.23
N GLN A 10 -0.89 44.66 11.41
CA GLN A 10 -1.85 45.20 10.43
C GLN A 10 -1.65 44.63 9.02
N ARG A 11 -0.68 43.72 8.85
CA ARG A 11 -0.54 42.95 7.63
C ARG A 11 -1.64 41.91 7.61
N ALA A 12 -2.64 42.11 6.75
CA ALA A 12 -3.60 41.06 6.43
C ALA A 12 -2.82 39.78 6.08
N ARG A 13 -3.04 38.70 6.83
CA ARG A 13 -2.45 37.40 6.50
C ARG A 13 -3.01 37.00 5.13
N ARG A 14 -2.20 37.15 4.08
CA ARG A 14 -2.64 36.93 2.69
C ARG A 14 -3.04 35.48 2.41
N ASN A 15 -2.58 34.54 3.23
CA ASN A 15 -2.82 33.12 3.02
C ASN A 15 -3.67 32.59 4.18
N ALA A 16 -4.96 32.39 3.95
CA ALA A 16 -5.80 31.60 4.85
C ALA A 16 -5.23 30.17 4.89
N SER A 17 -4.84 29.68 6.07
CA SER A 17 -4.43 28.29 6.24
C SER A 17 -5.66 27.41 6.11
N VAL A 18 -5.73 26.59 5.05
CA VAL A 18 -6.77 25.58 4.90
C VAL A 18 -6.60 24.54 6.02
N ALA A 19 -7.70 24.18 6.70
CA ALA A 19 -7.68 23.22 7.79
C ALA A 19 -7.19 21.84 7.31
N MET A 20 -6.39 21.17 8.13
CA MET A 20 -5.92 19.81 7.90
C MET A 20 -6.85 18.81 8.59
N THR A 21 -7.07 17.67 7.95
CA THR A 21 -7.80 16.52 8.50
C THR A 21 -6.90 15.76 9.46
N ARG A 22 -7.31 15.66 10.73
CA ARG A 22 -6.60 14.91 11.76
C ARG A 22 -6.95 13.42 11.71
N LEU A 23 -5.94 12.59 11.48
CA LEU A 23 -6.02 11.14 11.53
C LEU A 23 -5.55 10.63 12.90
N PRO A 24 -6.14 9.56 13.45
CA PRO A 24 -5.73 9.03 14.75
C PRO A 24 -4.36 8.34 14.68
N ALA A 25 -3.44 8.64 15.60
CA ALA A 25 -2.11 8.02 15.65
C ALA A 25 -2.16 6.49 15.80
N GLU A 26 -3.15 5.99 16.53
CA GLU A 26 -3.31 4.56 16.81
C GLU A 26 -3.79 3.77 15.58
N GLY A 27 -4.13 4.46 14.49
CA GLY A 27 -4.63 3.86 13.27
C GLY A 27 -6.13 3.57 13.31
N ARG A 28 -6.62 2.92 12.26
CA ARG A 28 -8.01 2.44 12.20
C ARG A 28 -8.20 1.25 13.15
N LYS A 29 -9.25 1.31 13.97
CA LYS A 29 -9.66 0.21 14.86
C LYS A 29 -10.52 -0.83 14.13
N GLY A 30 -10.43 -2.09 14.55
CA GLY A 30 -11.25 -3.18 14.05
C GLY A 30 -10.62 -3.97 12.89
N ARG A 31 -11.36 -4.96 12.38
CA ARG A 31 -10.89 -5.84 11.31
C ARG A 31 -10.84 -5.08 9.98
N ALA A 32 -9.79 -5.32 9.18
CA ALA A 32 -9.75 -4.88 7.80
C ALA A 32 -11.00 -5.37 7.02
N PRO A 33 -11.53 -4.56 6.10
CA PRO A 33 -12.65 -5.00 5.25
C PRO A 33 -12.28 -6.24 4.45
N ALA A 34 -13.31 -6.94 3.97
CA ALA A 34 -13.11 -8.09 3.11
C ALA A 34 -12.33 -7.69 1.85
N TRP A 35 -11.39 -8.55 1.45
CA TRP A 35 -10.58 -8.34 0.26
C TRP A 35 -11.50 -8.29 -0.99
N PRO A 36 -11.55 -7.17 -1.74
CA PRO A 36 -12.55 -6.97 -2.78
C PRO A 36 -12.14 -7.50 -4.17
N LEU A 37 -10.88 -7.86 -4.37
CA LEU A 37 -10.38 -8.29 -5.67
C LEU A 37 -10.42 -9.82 -5.80
N GLY A 38 -10.82 -10.32 -6.97
CA GLY A 38 -10.71 -11.74 -7.31
C GLY A 38 -9.25 -12.20 -7.46
N ALA A 39 -9.02 -13.50 -7.63
CA ALA A 39 -7.71 -14.05 -7.92
C ALA A 39 -7.12 -13.47 -9.23
N ASP A 40 -5.82 -13.63 -9.43
CA ASP A 40 -5.17 -13.27 -10.70
C ASP A 40 -5.70 -14.20 -11.80
N VAL A 41 -6.50 -13.63 -12.72
CA VAL A 41 -7.16 -14.37 -13.80
C VAL A 41 -6.15 -15.04 -14.72
N GLY A 42 -4.98 -14.43 -14.94
CA GLY A 42 -3.93 -15.02 -15.77
C GLY A 42 -3.39 -16.31 -15.16
N ILE A 43 -3.01 -16.27 -13.87
CA ILE A 43 -2.53 -17.46 -13.16
C ILE A 43 -3.62 -18.54 -13.08
N GLU A 44 -4.87 -18.15 -12.81
CA GLU A 44 -5.99 -19.09 -12.74
C GLU A 44 -6.21 -19.82 -14.07
N THR A 45 -6.17 -19.07 -15.18
CA THR A 45 -6.38 -19.61 -16.52
C THR A 45 -5.26 -20.59 -16.88
N GLU A 46 -4.01 -20.23 -16.60
CA GLU A 46 -2.86 -21.12 -16.82
C GLU A 46 -2.93 -22.41 -16.00
N ILE A 47 -3.43 -22.33 -14.75
CA ILE A 47 -3.68 -23.51 -13.92
C ILE A 47 -4.71 -24.43 -14.58
N GLU A 48 -5.85 -23.89 -15.02
CA GLU A 48 -6.91 -24.68 -15.64
C GLU A 48 -6.47 -25.29 -16.98
N LEU A 49 -5.78 -24.52 -17.83
CA LEU A 49 -5.21 -25.02 -19.07
C LEU A 49 -4.20 -26.15 -18.81
N THR A 50 -3.32 -25.99 -17.82
CA THR A 50 -2.34 -27.03 -17.46
C THR A 50 -3.03 -28.30 -16.94
N LYS A 51 -4.14 -28.17 -16.18
CA LYS A 51 -4.94 -29.33 -15.74
C LYS A 51 -5.56 -30.07 -16.92
N LEU A 52 -6.11 -29.35 -17.91
CA LEU A 52 -6.65 -29.94 -19.13
C LEU A 52 -5.56 -30.67 -19.93
N GLN A 53 -4.37 -30.07 -20.05
CA GLN A 53 -3.22 -30.72 -20.67
C GLN A 53 -2.81 -32.00 -19.93
N ILE A 54 -2.73 -31.96 -18.59
CA ILE A 54 -2.44 -33.14 -17.76
C ILE A 54 -3.46 -34.25 -18.01
N LYS A 55 -4.75 -33.90 -18.10
CA LYS A 55 -5.82 -34.86 -18.40
C LYS A 55 -5.59 -35.49 -19.78
N GLY A 56 -5.41 -34.69 -20.83
CA GLY A 56 -5.16 -35.20 -22.18
C GLY A 56 -3.92 -36.12 -22.26
N ILE A 57 -2.83 -35.76 -21.58
CA ILE A 57 -1.62 -36.62 -21.55
C ILE A 57 -1.89 -37.94 -20.81
N ARG A 58 -2.72 -37.94 -19.76
CA ARG A 58 -3.10 -39.18 -19.07
C ARG A 58 -3.91 -40.10 -19.99
N ASP A 59 -4.85 -39.53 -20.73
CA ASP A 59 -5.63 -40.27 -21.72
C ASP A 59 -4.68 -40.85 -22.79
N GLU A 60 -3.72 -40.07 -23.30
CA GLU A 60 -2.70 -40.57 -24.24
C GLU A 60 -1.84 -41.71 -23.66
N ILE A 61 -1.54 -41.71 -22.35
CA ILE A 61 -0.81 -42.81 -21.70
C ILE A 61 -1.66 -44.08 -21.65
N GLU A 62 -2.95 -43.95 -21.36
CA GLU A 62 -3.90 -45.05 -21.29
C GLU A 62 -4.06 -45.75 -22.64
N TRP A 63 -4.18 -44.96 -23.72
CA TRP A 63 -4.37 -45.47 -25.08
C TRP A 63 -3.07 -45.82 -25.82
N ALA A 64 -1.90 -45.54 -25.23
CA ALA A 64 -0.63 -45.84 -25.88
C ALA A 64 -0.37 -47.35 -25.96
N THR A 65 -0.08 -47.84 -27.17
CA THR A 65 0.13 -49.27 -27.45
C THR A 65 1.55 -49.72 -27.11
N THR A 66 2.56 -48.86 -27.29
CA THR A 66 3.97 -49.21 -27.06
C THR A 66 4.50 -48.72 -25.72
N SER A 67 5.49 -49.44 -25.17
CA SER A 67 6.21 -49.02 -23.95
C SER A 67 6.99 -47.73 -24.15
N ARG A 68 7.52 -47.51 -25.37
CA ARG A 68 8.25 -46.30 -25.75
C ARG A 68 7.35 -45.07 -25.71
N ASP A 69 6.14 -45.16 -26.25
CA ASP A 69 5.18 -44.05 -26.27
C ASP A 69 4.69 -43.73 -24.86
N ARG A 70 4.33 -44.76 -24.07
CA ARG A 70 3.99 -44.58 -22.65
C ARG A 70 5.10 -43.87 -21.87
N SER A 71 6.35 -44.25 -22.10
CA SER A 71 7.52 -43.61 -21.46
C SER A 71 7.68 -42.15 -21.88
N ALA A 72 7.49 -41.84 -23.16
CA ALA A 72 7.54 -40.46 -23.67
C ALA A 72 6.42 -39.59 -23.06
N GLN A 73 5.20 -40.10 -23.00
CA GLN A 73 4.07 -39.38 -22.43
C GLN A 73 4.19 -39.19 -20.92
N ARG A 74 4.71 -40.17 -20.18
CA ARG A 74 5.03 -40.01 -18.74
C ARG A 74 6.00 -38.86 -18.48
N ARG A 75 7.02 -38.67 -19.32
CA ARG A 75 7.93 -37.51 -19.21
C ARG A 75 7.24 -36.19 -19.53
N LYS A 76 6.25 -36.16 -20.42
CA LYS A 76 5.43 -34.94 -20.65
C LYS A 76 4.53 -34.67 -19.44
N LEU A 77 3.89 -35.71 -18.91
CA LEU A 77 3.05 -35.62 -17.72
C LEU A 77 3.83 -35.06 -16.55
N GLU A 78 5.03 -35.56 -16.27
CA GLU A 78 5.89 -35.06 -15.19
C GLU A 78 6.23 -33.58 -15.35
N ARG A 79 6.50 -33.12 -16.58
CA ARG A 79 6.77 -31.70 -16.84
C ARG A 79 5.52 -30.84 -16.62
N ALA A 80 4.37 -31.28 -17.11
CA ALA A 80 3.10 -30.57 -16.94
C ALA A 80 2.66 -30.53 -15.46
N THR A 81 2.86 -31.62 -14.70
CA THR A 81 2.55 -31.63 -13.25
C THR A 81 3.48 -30.72 -12.46
N LYS A 82 4.78 -30.68 -12.79
CA LYS A 82 5.72 -29.71 -12.21
C LYS A 82 5.31 -28.27 -12.51
N GLN A 83 4.85 -27.99 -13.74
CA GLN A 83 4.34 -26.67 -14.11
C GLN A 83 3.07 -26.31 -13.33
N LEU A 84 2.12 -27.22 -13.19
CA LEU A 84 0.91 -27.00 -12.38
C LEU A 84 1.28 -26.69 -10.92
N ALA A 85 2.18 -27.45 -10.32
CA ALA A 85 2.64 -27.24 -8.95
C ALA A 85 3.31 -25.87 -8.79
N LYS A 86 4.13 -25.44 -9.76
CA LYS A 86 4.73 -24.11 -9.80
C LYS A 86 3.66 -23.01 -9.84
N LEU A 87 2.68 -23.11 -10.74
CA LEU A 87 1.62 -22.11 -10.87
C LEU A 87 0.76 -22.03 -9.60
N GLN A 88 0.44 -23.17 -8.98
CA GLN A 88 -0.27 -23.21 -7.69
C GLN A 88 0.54 -22.55 -6.57
N ALA A 89 1.85 -22.80 -6.51
CA ALA A 89 2.73 -22.16 -5.54
C ALA A 89 2.78 -20.63 -5.75
N MET A 90 2.89 -20.17 -7.00
CA MET A 90 2.85 -18.75 -7.35
C MET A 90 1.52 -18.09 -6.94
N LYS A 91 0.37 -18.72 -7.27
CA LYS A 91 -0.97 -18.25 -6.86
C LYS A 91 -1.06 -18.09 -5.34
N LYS A 92 -0.61 -19.10 -4.60
CA LYS A 92 -0.62 -19.10 -3.13
C LYS A 92 0.26 -17.99 -2.56
N ALA A 93 1.49 -17.85 -3.06
CA ALA A 93 2.44 -16.85 -2.62
C ALA A 93 1.92 -15.42 -2.87
N SER A 94 1.40 -15.15 -4.07
CA SER A 94 0.80 -13.86 -4.42
C SER A 94 -0.38 -13.51 -3.51
N THR A 95 -1.32 -14.45 -3.33
CA THR A 95 -2.49 -14.25 -2.45
C THR A 95 -2.09 -13.95 -1.00
N ALA A 96 -1.04 -14.61 -0.49
CA ALA A 96 -0.55 -14.38 0.86
C ALA A 96 0.11 -12.99 1.00
N ALA A 97 0.91 -12.58 0.01
CA ALA A 97 1.53 -11.26 -0.02
C ALA A 97 0.48 -10.13 -0.08
N GLU A 98 -0.50 -10.25 -0.97
CA GLU A 98 -1.62 -9.31 -1.10
C GLU A 98 -2.35 -9.13 0.25
N ARG A 99 -2.70 -10.24 0.92
CA ARG A 99 -3.40 -10.21 2.22
C ARG A 99 -2.55 -9.61 3.34
N ARG A 100 -1.25 -9.88 3.35
CA ARG A 100 -0.32 -9.31 4.34
C ARG A 100 -0.27 -7.79 4.20
N ILE A 101 -0.06 -7.30 2.97
CA ILE A 101 -0.01 -5.85 2.68
C ILE A 101 -1.35 -5.20 2.99
N TRP A 102 -2.47 -5.79 2.54
CA TRP A 102 -3.82 -5.34 2.87
C TRP A 102 -4.03 -5.15 4.37
N THR A 103 -3.71 -6.17 5.16
CA THR A 103 -3.91 -6.14 6.61
C THR A 103 -3.03 -5.08 7.28
N ALA A 104 -1.81 -4.86 6.77
CA ALA A 104 -0.93 -3.81 7.27
C ALA A 104 -1.48 -2.41 6.95
N LEU A 105 -1.96 -2.18 5.73
CA LEU A 105 -2.54 -0.91 5.31
C LEU A 105 -3.75 -0.52 6.14
N TRP A 106 -4.66 -1.45 6.40
CA TRP A 106 -5.86 -1.16 7.19
C TRP A 106 -5.61 -0.93 8.69
N LYS A 107 -4.36 -1.05 9.16
CA LYS A 107 -3.95 -0.64 10.51
C LYS A 107 -3.42 0.79 10.57
N THR A 108 -3.20 1.45 9.43
CA THR A 108 -2.60 2.79 9.43
C THR A 108 -3.66 3.87 9.76
N PRO A 109 -3.23 5.08 10.16
CA PRO A 109 -4.14 6.23 10.35
C PRO A 109 -4.95 6.59 9.10
N GLN A 110 -4.34 6.48 7.92
CA GLN A 110 -4.94 6.79 6.63
C GLN A 110 -6.18 5.94 6.33
N ALA A 111 -6.21 4.70 6.86
CA ALA A 111 -7.32 3.78 6.67
C ALA A 111 -8.67 4.29 7.19
N VAL A 112 -8.67 5.18 8.19
CA VAL A 112 -9.90 5.85 8.66
C VAL A 112 -10.50 6.72 7.55
N GLN A 113 -9.64 7.44 6.84
CA GLN A 113 -10.08 8.31 5.75
C GLN A 113 -10.44 7.50 4.49
N TRP A 114 -9.69 6.44 4.18
CA TRP A 114 -10.07 5.53 3.08
C TRP A 114 -11.43 4.86 3.31
N GLU A 115 -11.75 4.47 4.55
CA GLU A 115 -13.07 3.92 4.88
C GLU A 115 -14.17 4.96 4.69
N LYS A 116 -13.97 6.17 5.21
CA LYS A 116 -14.91 7.28 5.08
C LYS A 116 -15.19 7.64 3.62
N ASP A 117 -14.15 7.63 2.78
CA ASP A 117 -14.25 8.04 1.37
C ASP A 117 -14.57 6.85 0.43
N GLY A 118 -14.67 5.62 0.96
CA GLY A 118 -15.03 4.43 0.18
C GLY A 118 -13.90 3.87 -0.71
N TRP A 119 -12.64 4.18 -0.43
CA TRP A 119 -11.48 3.82 -1.26
C TRP A 119 -11.01 2.36 -1.09
N VAL A 120 -11.90 1.46 -0.68
CA VAL A 120 -11.56 0.06 -0.36
C VAL A 120 -10.93 -0.65 -1.55
N ARG A 121 -11.46 -0.43 -2.76
CA ARG A 121 -10.96 -1.07 -3.98
C ARG A 121 -9.62 -0.49 -4.44
N ASP A 122 -9.42 0.81 -4.28
CA ASP A 122 -8.18 1.51 -4.61
C ASP A 122 -7.00 1.02 -3.75
N VAL A 123 -7.22 0.90 -2.44
CA VAL A 123 -6.24 0.34 -1.50
C VAL A 123 -5.93 -1.11 -1.86
N ALA A 124 -6.91 -1.88 -2.33
CA ALA A 124 -6.71 -3.28 -2.70
C ALA A 124 -5.88 -3.39 -3.99
N LEU A 125 -6.12 -2.49 -4.95
CA LEU A 125 -5.32 -2.41 -6.18
C LEU A 125 -3.87 -2.06 -5.84
N TYR A 126 -3.65 -1.06 -4.98
CA TYR A 126 -2.31 -0.75 -4.48
C TYR A 126 -1.64 -1.96 -3.82
N ALA A 127 -2.33 -2.67 -2.92
CA ALA A 127 -1.78 -3.85 -2.26
C ALA A 127 -1.37 -4.97 -3.25
N ARG A 128 -2.15 -5.15 -4.33
CA ARG A 128 -1.81 -6.07 -5.42
C ARG A 128 -0.58 -5.63 -6.20
N LEU A 129 -0.51 -4.35 -6.61
CA LEU A 129 0.63 -3.81 -7.33
C LEU A 129 1.91 -3.88 -6.48
N GLN A 130 1.80 -3.54 -5.19
CA GLN A 130 2.90 -3.65 -4.24
C GLN A 130 3.38 -5.10 -4.09
N ALA A 131 2.46 -6.07 -3.98
CA ALA A 131 2.82 -7.49 -3.92
C ALA A 131 3.56 -7.98 -5.18
N LYS A 132 3.10 -7.54 -6.37
CA LYS A 132 3.77 -7.86 -7.65
C LYS A 132 5.13 -7.17 -7.77
N GLY A 133 5.24 -5.93 -7.31
CA GLY A 133 6.49 -5.18 -7.24
C GLY A 133 7.53 -5.86 -6.35
N GLU A 134 7.14 -6.28 -5.14
CA GLU A 134 8.00 -7.04 -4.21
C GLU A 134 8.44 -8.40 -4.79
N ALA A 135 7.63 -8.99 -5.68
CA ALA A 135 7.98 -10.21 -6.40
C ALA A 135 8.91 -9.99 -7.61
N GLY A 136 9.28 -8.74 -7.92
CA GLY A 136 10.26 -8.38 -8.95
C GLY A 136 9.68 -7.70 -10.20
N SER A 137 8.38 -7.42 -10.26
CA SER A 137 7.79 -6.69 -11.38
C SER A 137 8.06 -5.18 -11.27
N LEU A 138 9.03 -4.68 -12.05
CA LEU A 138 9.41 -3.26 -12.02
C LEU A 138 8.29 -2.32 -12.46
N ASP A 139 7.44 -2.74 -13.40
CA ASP A 139 6.32 -1.91 -13.86
C ASP A 139 5.22 -1.83 -12.81
N ASP A 140 4.89 -2.94 -12.15
CA ASP A 140 3.95 -2.92 -11.02
C ASP A 140 4.50 -2.10 -9.84
N ALA A 141 5.82 -2.11 -9.61
CA ALA A 141 6.45 -1.29 -8.58
C ALA A 141 6.34 0.22 -8.87
N LYS A 142 6.45 0.63 -10.15
CA LYS A 142 6.25 2.03 -10.56
C LYS A 142 4.79 2.46 -10.34
N GLU A 143 3.84 1.62 -10.73
CA GLU A 143 2.41 1.88 -10.52
C GLU A 143 2.07 1.93 -9.02
N ALA A 144 2.59 1.00 -8.23
CA ALA A 144 2.43 1.02 -6.77
C ALA A 144 2.92 2.34 -6.16
N ARG A 145 4.03 2.90 -6.66
CA ARG A 145 4.51 4.23 -6.23
C ARG A 145 3.50 5.34 -6.52
N GLN A 146 2.91 5.37 -7.71
CA GLN A 146 1.90 6.38 -8.06
C GLN A 146 0.63 6.24 -7.20
N TRP A 147 0.22 5.00 -6.92
CA TRP A 147 -0.90 4.75 -6.00
C TRP A 147 -0.58 5.13 -4.56
N SER A 148 0.66 4.96 -4.11
CA SER A 148 1.13 5.44 -2.81
C SER A 148 0.96 6.95 -2.66
N ASP A 149 1.27 7.72 -3.71
CA ASP A 149 1.03 9.17 -3.76
C ASP A 149 -0.47 9.52 -3.69
N ARG A 150 -1.33 8.71 -4.33
CA ARG A 150 -2.79 8.93 -4.31
C ARG A 150 -3.42 8.59 -2.96
N LEU A 151 -2.89 7.59 -2.27
CA LEU A 151 -3.45 7.07 -1.02
C LEU A 151 -2.95 7.79 0.24
N GLY A 152 -2.04 8.77 0.12
CA GLY A 152 -1.52 9.49 1.28
C GLY A 152 -0.53 8.68 2.11
N LEU A 153 0.18 7.72 1.48
CA LEU A 153 1.10 6.82 2.17
C LEU A 153 2.50 7.43 2.38
N ASN A 154 2.79 8.57 1.76
CA ASN A 154 4.02 9.34 1.97
C ASN A 154 3.73 10.77 2.43
N ASP A 155 4.73 11.44 3.00
CA ASP A 155 4.58 12.75 3.62
C ASP A 155 4.11 13.84 2.65
N LEU A 156 4.59 13.80 1.41
CA LEU A 156 4.18 14.75 0.37
C LEU A 156 2.71 14.55 -0.03
N ALA A 157 2.28 13.30 -0.12
CA ALA A 157 0.90 12.92 -0.38
C ALA A 157 -0.02 13.29 0.77
N MET A 158 0.40 13.06 2.03
CA MET A 158 -0.34 13.54 3.20
C MET A 158 -0.48 15.06 3.19
N LEU A 159 0.58 15.80 2.87
CA LEU A 159 0.52 17.26 2.75
C LEU A 159 -0.46 17.70 1.63
N ARG A 160 -0.45 17.01 0.48
CA ARG A 160 -1.34 17.30 -0.65
C ARG A 160 -2.81 17.01 -0.33
N LEU A 161 -3.07 15.91 0.37
CA LEU A 161 -4.40 15.52 0.84
C LEU A 161 -4.84 16.31 2.09
N ARG A 162 -3.95 17.15 2.64
CA ARG A 162 -4.16 17.92 3.88
C ARG A 162 -4.44 17.01 5.07
N TRP A 163 -3.78 15.86 5.13
CA TRP A 163 -3.88 14.94 6.26
C TRP A 163 -2.72 15.17 7.22
N GLU A 164 -3.02 15.15 8.51
CA GLU A 164 -2.02 15.16 9.58
C GLU A 164 -2.35 14.05 10.58
N ILE A 165 -1.34 13.34 11.07
CA ILE A 165 -1.51 12.35 12.13
C ILE A 165 -1.50 13.11 13.46
N ALA A 166 -2.56 12.97 14.25
CA ALA A 166 -2.65 13.58 15.57
C ALA A 166 -1.57 12.99 16.49
N GLU A 167 -1.06 13.78 17.44
CA GLU A 167 -0.20 13.23 18.49
C GLU A 167 -0.99 12.19 19.32
N PRO A 168 -0.39 11.04 19.67
CA PRO A 168 -1.06 10.06 20.50
C PRO A 168 -1.43 10.72 21.82
N ALA A 169 -2.69 10.56 22.25
CA ALA A 169 -3.13 11.10 23.53
C ALA A 169 -2.27 10.45 24.63
N ALA A 170 -1.47 11.27 25.32
CA ALA A 170 -0.63 10.81 26.43
C ALA A 170 -1.52 10.01 27.41
N ALA A 171 -1.13 8.76 27.66
CA ALA A 171 -1.81 7.91 28.62
C ALA A 171 -1.73 8.55 30.02
N GLY A 172 -2.83 9.19 30.43
CA GLY A 172 -3.19 9.59 31.78
C GLY A 172 -2.09 10.12 32.70
N THR A 173 -2.03 11.44 32.88
CA THR A 173 -1.77 12.02 34.20
C THR A 173 -2.75 13.16 34.45
N GLY A 174 -3.21 13.23 35.70
CA GLY A 174 -4.35 13.99 36.19
C GLY A 174 -4.51 15.44 35.73
N ASP A 175 -5.78 15.83 35.73
CA ASP A 175 -6.33 17.17 35.88
C ASP A 175 -5.32 18.26 36.34
N GLY A 176 -5.17 19.31 35.53
CA GLY A 176 -4.32 20.47 35.81
C GLY A 176 -4.36 21.51 34.68
N PRO A 177 -4.57 22.81 34.94
CA PRO A 177 -5.19 23.72 33.97
C PRO A 177 -4.23 24.38 32.97
N ALA A 178 -4.81 24.66 31.80
CA ALA A 178 -4.59 25.78 30.88
C ALA A 178 -3.16 26.20 30.49
N ARG A 179 -2.83 25.86 29.23
CA ARG A 179 -2.14 26.67 28.20
C ARG A 179 -1.30 27.86 28.70
N ARG A 180 0.01 27.78 28.48
CA ARG A 180 0.86 28.96 28.25
C ARG A 180 1.93 28.71 27.20
N SER A 181 1.67 29.15 25.98
CA SER A 181 2.67 29.25 24.91
C SER A 181 3.74 30.30 25.27
N LYS A 182 5.00 29.91 25.35
CA LYS A 182 6.17 30.81 25.26
C LYS A 182 7.03 30.30 24.09
N ARG A 183 6.97 30.96 22.93
CA ARG A 183 7.71 32.17 22.51
C ARG A 183 9.11 31.79 22.03
N ASN A 184 9.25 31.79 20.70
CA ASN A 184 10.46 31.58 19.92
C ASN A 184 11.66 32.37 20.46
N SER A 185 12.76 31.68 20.77
CA SER A 185 14.09 32.28 20.86
C SER A 185 14.82 32.06 19.53
N SER A 186 14.96 33.15 18.79
CA SER A 186 15.76 33.27 17.56
C SER A 186 17.17 32.72 17.74
N LYS A 187 17.62 31.89 16.78
CA LYS A 187 18.89 31.14 16.78
C LYS A 187 20.08 31.92 16.16
N TYR A 188 19.97 33.24 16.01
CA TYR A 188 21.01 34.08 15.39
C TYR A 188 21.27 35.37 16.18
N GLY A 189 21.60 35.21 17.48
CA GLY A 189 21.89 36.33 18.39
C GLY A 189 23.37 36.56 18.69
N ASP A 190 24.29 35.73 18.19
CA ASP A 190 25.72 35.85 18.50
C ASP A 190 26.58 35.79 17.23
N LEU A 191 26.79 36.96 16.64
CA LEU A 191 27.90 37.24 15.71
C LEU A 191 28.58 38.52 16.23
N LYS A 192 29.55 38.35 17.13
CA LYS A 192 30.51 39.41 17.44
C LYS A 192 31.64 39.35 16.43
N VAL A 193 31.69 40.36 15.58
CA VAL A 193 32.87 40.75 14.80
C VAL A 193 33.92 41.26 15.78
N VAL A 194 35.13 40.71 15.72
CA VAL A 194 36.33 41.34 16.27
C VAL A 194 37.35 41.42 15.14
N SER A 195 37.90 42.63 15.02
CA SER A 195 38.89 43.14 14.07
C SER A 195 40.22 42.40 14.09
#